data_AF-A0A5E4CNR3-F1
#
_entry.id   AF-A0A5E4CNR3-F1
#
_cell.length_a   1.000
_cell.length_b   1.000
_cell.length_c   1.000
_cell.angle_alpha   90.00
_cell.angle_beta   90.00
_cell.angle_gamma   90.00
#
_symmetry.space_group_name_H-M   'P 1'
#
loop_
_entity.id
_entity.type
_entity.pdbx_description
1 polymer ?
#
loop_
_entity_poly.entity_id
_entity_poly.type
_entity_poly.pdbx_seq_one_letter_code
_entity_poly.pdbx_strand_id
1 'polypeptide(L)'
;KSRKKEKCQDAHLYPLVEAELCPCDVFISQPYGNWSDCILPEDKREPQRGLRIHGESKECGEGMRFRAIACSDKNGRPVDPSYCSSS
;
A
#
# COMPACT_ATOMS: atom_id res chain seq x y z
N LYS A 1 27.17 -12.88 -55.02
CA LYS A 1 26.68 -12.60 -53.65
C LYS A 1 25.83 -11.33 -53.68
N SER A 2 24.57 -11.37 -53.24
CA SER A 2 23.65 -10.22 -53.31
C SER A 2 23.88 -9.26 -52.15
N ARG A 3 24.18 -7.99 -52.44
CA ARG A 3 24.38 -6.92 -51.44
C ARG A 3 23.15 -6.66 -50.57
N LYS A 4 21.96 -7.08 -51.01
CA LYS A 4 20.71 -6.92 -50.26
C LYS A 4 20.67 -7.83 -49.02
N LYS A 5 21.31 -9.01 -49.08
CA LYS A 5 21.38 -9.96 -47.94
C LYS A 5 22.28 -9.45 -46.82
N GLU A 6 23.34 -8.72 -47.16
CA GLU A 6 24.30 -8.15 -46.20
C GLU A 6 23.64 -7.06 -45.33
N LYS A 7 22.82 -6.20 -45.94
CA LYS A 7 22.06 -5.16 -45.22
C LYS A 7 21.03 -5.72 -44.24
N CYS A 8 20.39 -6.84 -44.57
CA CYS A 8 19.43 -7.50 -43.68
C CYS A 8 20.09 -8.19 -42.47
N GLN A 9 21.40 -8.42 -42.50
CA GLN A 9 22.16 -9.00 -41.39
C GLN A 9 22.81 -7.95 -40.48
N ASP A 10 22.57 -6.66 -40.77
CA ASP A 10 23.04 -5.55 -39.96
C ASP A 10 22.20 -5.46 -38.67
N ALA A 11 22.70 -6.07 -37.60
CA ALA A 11 22.06 -6.07 -36.29
C ALA A 11 22.01 -4.67 -35.64
N HIS A 12 22.79 -3.72 -36.14
CA HIS A 12 22.79 -2.32 -35.71
C HIS A 12 21.60 -1.55 -36.31
N LEU A 13 21.20 -1.90 -37.54
CA LEU A 13 20.06 -1.28 -38.24
C LEU A 13 18.75 -2.05 -38.06
N TYR A 14 18.84 -3.37 -37.89
CA TYR A 14 17.70 -4.27 -37.71
C TYR A 14 17.96 -5.14 -36.47
N PRO A 15 17.44 -4.73 -35.29
CA PRO A 15 17.56 -5.54 -34.08
C PRO A 15 17.03 -6.94 -34.37
N LEU A 16 17.91 -7.94 -34.29
CA LEU A 16 17.56 -9.33 -34.63
C LEU A 16 16.71 -10.01 -33.57
N VAL A 17 16.40 -9.28 -32.50
CA VAL A 17 15.61 -9.73 -31.36
C VAL A 17 14.58 -8.64 -31.04
N GLU A 18 13.31 -8.98 -31.15
CA GLU A 18 12.24 -8.19 -30.55
C GLU A 18 12.25 -8.42 -29.04
N ALA A 19 12.33 -7.33 -28.27
CA ALA A 19 12.23 -7.36 -26.83
C ALA A 19 11.09 -6.44 -26.40
N GLU A 20 10.10 -7.00 -25.69
CA GLU A 20 9.03 -6.25 -25.06
C GLU A 20 9.35 -6.10 -23.57
N LEU A 21 9.06 -4.92 -23.00
CA LEU A 21 9.22 -4.70 -21.57
C LEU A 21 8.21 -5.54 -20.80
N CYS A 22 8.67 -6.26 -19.78
CA CYS A 22 7.76 -6.97 -18.89
C CYS A 22 6.87 -5.95 -18.15
N PRO A 23 5.55 -6.17 -18.06
CA PRO A 23 4.69 -5.31 -17.25
C PRO A 23 5.15 -5.39 -15.78
N CYS A 24 5.47 -4.25 -15.19
CA CYS A 24 5.84 -4.18 -13.78
C CYS A 24 4.65 -4.55 -12.90
N ASP A 25 4.88 -5.36 -11.87
CA ASP A 25 3.89 -5.55 -10.82
C ASP A 25 3.71 -4.24 -10.06
N VAL A 26 2.49 -3.72 -10.09
CA VAL A 26 2.11 -2.50 -9.38
C VAL A 26 1.43 -2.91 -8.10
N PHE A 27 2.05 -2.54 -6.97
CA PHE A 27 1.51 -2.78 -5.64
C PHE A 27 1.05 -1.47 -5.01
N ILE A 28 -0.12 -1.49 -4.39
CA ILE A 28 -0.79 -0.31 -3.86
C ILE A 28 -1.00 -0.49 -2.36
N SER A 29 -0.53 0.47 -1.57
CA SER A 29 -0.83 0.56 -0.14
C SER A 29 -2.23 1.14 0.05
N GLN A 30 -3.17 0.32 0.53
CA GLN A 30 -4.55 0.73 0.76
C GLN A 30 -4.99 0.45 2.20
N PRO A 31 -5.88 1.30 2.76
CA PRO A 31 -6.42 1.06 4.09
C PRO A 31 -7.26 -0.21 4.13
N TYR A 32 -7.10 -0.99 5.20
CA TYR A 32 -7.72 -2.29 5.38
C TYR A 32 -8.42 -2.41 6.74
N GLY A 33 -9.64 -2.93 6.72
CA GLY A 33 -10.42 -3.23 7.93
C GLY A 33 -11.11 -2.03 8.55
N ASN A 34 -11.61 -2.24 9.78
CA ASN A 34 -12.29 -1.22 10.56
C ASN A 34 -11.28 -0.26 11.22
N TRP A 35 -11.75 0.94 11.56
CA TRP A 35 -11.02 1.85 12.43
C TRP A 35 -10.91 1.27 13.84
N SER A 36 -9.79 1.53 14.50
CA SER A 36 -9.61 1.28 15.93
C SER A 36 -10.58 2.12 16.76
N ASP A 37 -10.71 1.76 18.02
CA ASP A 37 -11.31 2.64 19.01
C ASP A 37 -10.62 4.00 19.05
N CYS A 38 -11.36 5.00 19.53
CA CYS A 38 -10.84 6.35 19.72
C CYS A 38 -9.88 6.37 20.91
N ILE A 39 -8.61 6.67 20.67
CA ILE A 39 -7.59 6.80 21.71
C ILE A 39 -7.53 8.28 22.12
N LEU A 40 -7.92 8.54 23.36
CA LEU A 40 -7.87 9.89 23.94
C LEU A 40 -6.49 10.13 24.59
N PRO A 41 -5.86 11.29 24.35
CA PRO A 41 -4.61 11.66 25.01
C PRO A 41 -4.82 11.84 26.52
N GLU A 42 -3.86 11.35 27.32
CA GLU A 42 -3.99 11.27 28.78
C GLU A 42 -4.21 12.64 29.47
N ASP A 43 -3.74 13.72 28.86
CA ASP A 43 -3.84 15.10 29.38
C ASP A 43 -5.28 15.65 29.41
N LYS A 44 -6.21 15.00 28.70
CA LYS A 44 -7.65 15.32 28.70
C LYS A 44 -8.49 14.31 29.48
N ARG A 45 -7.86 13.38 30.20
CA ARG A 45 -8.56 12.55 31.19
C ARG A 45 -8.89 13.44 32.38
N GLU A 46 -10.06 14.08 32.33
CA GLU A 46 -10.59 14.77 33.50
C GLU A 46 -10.56 13.77 34.67
N PRO A 47 -9.93 14.09 35.82
CA PRO A 47 -9.91 13.17 36.95
C PRO A 47 -11.34 13.09 37.47
N GLN A 48 -12.09 12.08 37.04
CA GLN A 48 -13.43 11.80 37.54
C GLN A 48 -13.34 11.43 39.02
N ARG A 49 -13.33 12.45 39.88
CA ARG A 49 -13.73 12.35 41.27
C ARG A 49 -15.18 11.88 41.27
N GLY A 50 -15.37 10.60 41.58
CA GLY A 50 -16.68 10.04 41.93
C GLY A 50 -17.15 8.92 41.01
N LEU A 51 -17.02 7.69 41.53
CA LEU A 51 -17.99 6.61 41.44
C LEU A 51 -18.80 6.47 40.13
N ARG A 52 -18.41 5.55 39.24
CA ARG A 52 -19.29 4.93 38.22
C ARG A 52 -18.84 3.48 38.03
N ILE A 53 -19.51 2.49 38.65
CA ILE A 53 -20.68 1.75 38.14
C ILE A 53 -20.53 1.34 36.67
N HIS A 54 -20.41 0.03 36.48
CA HIS A 54 -20.45 -0.74 35.24
C HIS A 54 -21.49 -0.22 34.23
N GLY A 55 -21.05 0.56 33.24
CA GLY A 55 -21.87 0.99 32.11
C GLY A 55 -21.16 2.07 31.28
N GLU A 56 -20.80 1.72 30.04
CA GLU A 56 -20.38 2.58 28.93
C GLU A 56 -20.16 4.08 29.24
N SER A 57 -19.11 4.42 29.99
CA SER A 57 -18.64 5.78 30.12
C SER A 57 -17.90 6.16 28.84
N LYS A 58 -18.63 6.63 27.83
CA LYS A 58 -18.01 7.19 26.62
C LYS A 58 -17.34 8.51 26.97
N GLU A 59 -16.05 8.45 27.26
CA GLU A 59 -15.19 9.63 27.34
C GLU A 59 -15.25 10.34 25.97
N CYS A 60 -15.63 11.61 25.96
CA CYS A 60 -15.72 12.42 24.74
C CYS A 60 -14.59 13.45 24.72
N GLY A 61 -13.93 13.57 23.58
CA GLY A 61 -12.80 14.46 23.41
C GLY A 61 -12.16 14.28 22.03
N GLU A 62 -11.28 15.21 21.67
CA GLU A 62 -10.44 15.06 20.48
C GLU A 62 -9.42 13.94 20.72
N GLY A 63 -9.48 12.89 19.90
CA GLY A 63 -8.63 11.71 20.00
C GLY A 63 -8.19 11.21 18.64
N MET A 64 -7.30 10.22 18.65
CA MET A 64 -6.76 9.60 17.43
C MET A 64 -7.39 8.23 17.19
N ARG A 65 -7.60 7.89 15.92
CA ARG A 65 -8.02 6.56 15.46
C ARG A 65 -7.04 6.05 14.42
N PHE A 66 -6.74 4.77 14.48
CA PHE A 66 -5.84 4.10 13.56
C PHE A 66 -6.60 3.09 12.71
N ARG A 67 -6.12 2.83 11.50
CA ARG A 67 -6.58 1.73 10.66
C ARG A 67 -5.38 1.04 10.06
N ALA A 68 -5.47 -0.26 9.84
CA ALA A 68 -4.39 -1.01 9.20
C ALA A 68 -4.21 -0.56 7.75
N ILE A 69 -2.99 -0.67 7.23
CA ILE A 69 -2.67 -0.50 5.83
C ILE A 69 -2.23 -1.86 5.29
N ALA A 70 -2.87 -2.31 4.21
CA ALA A 70 -2.48 -3.52 3.49
C ALA A 70 -1.83 -3.15 2.17
N CYS A 71 -0.87 -3.96 1.74
CA CYS A 71 -0.37 -3.92 0.38
C CYS A 71 -1.27 -4.79 -0.49
N SER A 72 -1.60 -4.34 -1.69
CA SER A 72 -2.46 -5.10 -2.59
C SER A 72 -1.99 -5.05 -4.02
N ASP A 73 -2.26 -6.12 -4.76
CA ASP A 73 -1.95 -6.21 -6.19
C ASP A 73 -2.93 -5.36 -7.04
N LYS A 74 -2.69 -5.29 -8.34
CA LYS A 74 -3.57 -4.60 -9.31
C LYS A 74 -5.03 -5.09 -9.30
N ASN A 75 -5.27 -6.33 -8.89
CA ASN A 75 -6.58 -6.94 -8.72
C ASN A 75 -7.19 -6.68 -7.33
N GLY A 76 -6.53 -5.90 -6.47
CA GLY A 76 -6.98 -5.51 -5.14
C GLY A 76 -6.89 -6.63 -4.10
N ARG A 77 -6.16 -7.73 -4.38
CA ARG A 77 -5.98 -8.81 -3.40
C ARG A 77 -4.84 -8.44 -2.45
N PRO A 78 -4.98 -8.69 -1.15
CA PRO A 78 -3.92 -8.43 -0.20
C PRO A 78 -2.70 -9.32 -0.51
N VAL A 79 -1.54 -8.70 -0.57
CA VAL A 79 -0.24 -9.35 -0.77
C VAL A 79 0.68 -9.04 0.39
N ASP A 80 1.89 -9.60 0.36
CA ASP A 80 2.89 -9.35 1.38
C ASP A 80 3.23 -7.84 1.49
N PRO A 81 3.24 -7.25 2.69
CA PRO A 81 3.51 -5.83 2.87
C PRO A 81 4.92 -5.39 2.44
N SER A 82 5.88 -6.31 2.30
CA SER A 82 7.23 -5.99 1.82
C SER A 82 7.21 -5.36 0.42
N TYR A 83 6.24 -5.71 -0.43
CA TYR A 83 6.11 -5.16 -1.79
C TYR A 83 5.79 -3.66 -1.81
N CYS A 84 5.07 -3.17 -0.81
CA CYS A 84 4.79 -1.73 -0.66
C CYS A 84 5.80 -1.03 0.25
N SER A 85 6.70 -1.78 0.90
CA SER A 85 7.74 -1.25 1.80
C SER A 85 9.07 -1.02 1.09
N SER A 86 9.25 -1.58 -0.10
CA SER A 86 10.43 -1.35 -0.95
C SER A 86 10.23 -0.04 -1.73
N SER A 87 10.72 1.07 -1.17
CA SER A 87 10.76 2.38 -1.83
C SER A 87 12.16 2.76 -2.28
#